data_AF-A0A8T3YF05-F1
#
_entry.id   AF-A0A8T3YF05-F1
#
_cell.length_a   1.000
_cell.length_b   1.000
_cell.length_c   1.000
_cell.angle_alpha   90.00
_cell.angle_beta   90.00
_cell.angle_gamma   90.00
#
_symmetry.space_group_name_H-M   'P 1'
#
loop_
_entity.id
_entity.type
_entity.pdbx_description
1 polymer ?
#
loop_
_entity_poly.entity_id
_entity_poly.type
_entity_poly.pdbx_seq_one_letter_code
_entity_poly.pdbx_strand_id
1 'polypeptide(L)'
;MITLTTFDGRLETHAIEASEIPEAISKPHLTWVNCVALGKEEVAQILRDVQEIPDFLIDDCTTKQRPKIDDYESVVSVIFKQLSRNTALKTNQLNIIFGPNYVLTIFFEKTELVAAIAKQLEKNLPRVKKMGVSYVIYHILDAIVDSYHPLADELD
;
A
#
# COMPACT_ATOMS: atom_id res chain seq x y z
N MET A 1 7.08 8.22 -7.45
CA MET A 1 6.32 9.26 -6.71
C MET A 1 5.96 8.70 -5.35
N ILE A 2 6.20 9.48 -4.30
CA ILE A 2 5.84 9.12 -2.93
C ILE A 2 4.84 10.15 -2.42
N THR A 3 3.74 9.68 -1.86
CA THR A 3 2.68 10.52 -1.29
C THR A 3 2.37 10.09 0.11
N LEU A 4 2.21 11.06 1.02
CA LEU A 4 1.73 10.85 2.38
C LEU A 4 0.28 11.31 2.47
N THR A 5 -0.58 10.45 3.00
CA THR A 5 -1.95 10.77 3.39
C THR A 5 -2.09 10.71 4.90
N THR A 6 -2.45 11.82 5.54
CA THR A 6 -2.69 11.89 6.99
C THR A 6 -4.19 11.92 7.28
N PHE A 7 -4.59 11.34 8.41
CA PHE A 7 -5.99 11.26 8.86
C PHE A 7 -6.24 12.03 10.17
N ASP A 8 -5.53 13.14 10.39
CA ASP A 8 -5.62 13.97 11.59
C ASP A 8 -6.67 15.07 11.43
N GLY A 9 -7.87 14.83 11.97
CA GLY A 9 -9.01 15.75 11.85
C GLY A 9 -9.67 15.74 10.46
N ARG A 10 -8.87 15.82 9.39
CA ARG A 10 -9.20 15.83 7.95
C ARG A 10 -8.27 14.87 7.18
N LEU A 11 -8.61 14.58 5.92
CA LEU A 11 -7.72 13.84 5.01
C LEU A 11 -6.87 14.84 4.23
N GLU A 12 -5.55 14.74 4.34
CA GLU A 12 -4.62 15.56 3.54
C GLU A 12 -3.61 14.67 2.85
N THR A 13 -3.48 14.83 1.54
CA THR A 13 -2.49 14.11 0.73
C THR A 13 -1.49 15.10 0.13
N HIS A 14 -0.20 14.86 0.33
CA HIS A 14 0.87 15.65 -0.27
C HIS A 14 2.03 14.75 -0.69
N ALA A 15 2.85 15.24 -1.64
CA ALA A 15 4.08 14.58 -2.01
C ALA A 15 5.12 14.75 -0.91
N ILE A 16 5.92 13.70 -0.67
CA ILE A 16 7.04 13.70 0.27
C ILE A 16 8.25 13.05 -0.40
N GLU A 17 9.44 13.27 0.15
CA GLU A 17 10.66 12.57 -0.20
C GLU A 17 10.80 11.26 0.57
N ALA A 18 11.59 10.32 0.04
CA ALA A 18 11.82 9.02 0.67
C ALA A 18 12.38 9.14 2.09
N SER A 19 13.24 10.13 2.33
CA SER A 19 13.84 10.40 3.65
C SER A 19 12.84 10.83 4.72
N GLU A 20 11.64 11.26 4.34
CA GLU A 20 10.59 11.71 5.27
C GLU A 20 9.71 10.54 5.76
N ILE A 21 9.79 9.37 5.11
CA ILE A 21 8.95 8.20 5.42
C ILE A 21 9.11 7.75 6.89
N PRO A 22 10.33 7.58 7.44
CA PRO A 22 10.49 7.10 8.81
C PRO A 22 9.83 8.00 9.84
N GLU A 23 9.92 9.33 9.67
CA GLU A 23 9.25 10.29 10.55
C GLU A 23 7.72 10.26 10.35
N ALA A 24 7.25 10.12 9.11
CA ALA A 24 5.81 10.11 8.81
C ALA A 24 5.10 8.91 9.43
N ILE A 25 5.71 7.72 9.40
CA ILE A 25 5.11 6.50 9.95
C ILE A 25 5.23 6.39 11.47
N SER A 26 6.13 7.16 12.10
CA SER A 26 6.30 7.18 13.55
C SER A 26 5.30 8.10 14.27
N LYS A 27 4.45 8.85 13.54
CA LYS A 27 3.46 9.77 14.14
C LYS A 27 2.31 8.98 14.79
N PRO A 28 1.75 9.44 15.93
CA PRO A 28 0.72 8.68 16.65
C PRO A 28 -0.64 8.60 15.92
N HIS A 29 -0.87 9.43 14.91
CA HIS A 29 -2.08 9.38 14.10
C HIS A 29 -1.92 8.43 12.92
N LEU A 30 -3.04 7.97 12.36
CA LEU A 30 -3.03 7.12 11.18
C LEU A 30 -2.37 7.86 10.00
N THR A 31 -1.33 7.24 9.43
CA THR A 31 -0.67 7.70 8.20
C THR A 31 -0.70 6.63 7.14
N TRP A 32 -0.79 7.06 5.88
CA TRP A 32 -0.69 6.17 4.74
C TRP A 32 0.33 6.72 3.74
N VAL A 33 1.46 6.03 3.63
CA VAL A 33 2.51 6.29 2.66
C VAL A 33 2.28 5.42 1.43
N ASN A 34 2.25 6.04 0.26
CA ASN A 34 2.09 5.38 -1.01
C ASN A 34 3.27 5.67 -1.94
N CYS A 35 3.94 4.61 -2.37
CA CYS A 35 5.11 4.60 -3.23
C CYS A 35 4.72 3.99 -4.58
N VAL A 36 4.72 4.81 -5.65
CA VAL A 36 4.29 4.39 -6.99
C VAL A 36 5.41 4.64 -7.99
N ALA A 37 5.65 3.66 -8.87
CA ALA A 37 6.63 3.71 -9.95
C ALA A 37 8.05 4.04 -9.46
N LEU A 38 8.48 3.38 -8.37
CA LEU A 38 9.85 3.48 -7.83
C LEU A 38 10.74 2.36 -8.33
N GLY A 39 12.06 2.57 -8.34
CA GLY A 39 13.04 1.53 -8.65
C GLY A 39 13.15 0.49 -7.53
N LYS A 40 13.63 -0.72 -7.85
CA LYS A 40 13.83 -1.78 -6.83
C LYS A 40 14.83 -1.38 -5.74
N GLU A 41 15.94 -0.75 -6.11
CA GLU A 41 16.93 -0.30 -5.12
C GLU A 41 16.37 0.83 -4.25
N GLU A 42 15.59 1.73 -4.83
CA GLU A 42 14.91 2.81 -4.10
C GLU A 42 13.92 2.24 -3.08
N VAL A 43 13.12 1.25 -3.49
CA VAL A 43 12.23 0.51 -2.58
C VAL A 43 13.03 -0.20 -1.50
N ALA A 44 14.11 -0.89 -1.85
CA ALA A 44 14.95 -1.57 -0.87
C ALA A 44 15.50 -0.60 0.17
N GLN A 45 15.98 0.57 -0.27
CA GLN A 45 16.50 1.60 0.62
C GLN A 45 15.40 2.17 1.54
N ILE A 46 14.23 2.50 0.99
CA ILE A 46 13.07 2.94 1.78
C ILE A 46 12.75 1.94 2.88
N LEU A 47 12.74 0.64 2.55
CA LEU A 47 12.41 -0.39 3.52
C LEU A 47 13.51 -0.60 4.57
N ARG A 48 14.79 -0.40 4.24
CA ARG A 48 15.89 -0.42 5.23
C ARG A 48 15.80 0.75 6.20
N ASP A 49 15.33 1.90 5.74
CA ASP A 49 15.24 3.12 6.55
C ASP A 49 14.00 3.12 7.47
N VAL A 50 12.99 2.32 7.14
CA VAL A 50 11.85 2.05 8.01
C VAL A 50 12.28 1.09 9.13
N GLN A 51 12.07 1.50 10.38
CA GLN A 51 12.42 0.68 11.53
C GLN A 51 11.68 -0.67 11.49
N GLU A 52 12.37 -1.73 11.92
CA GLU A 52 11.80 -3.06 12.17
C GLU A 52 11.38 -3.86 10.93
N ILE A 53 11.90 -3.54 9.73
CA ILE A 53 11.73 -4.37 8.53
C ILE A 53 12.91 -5.34 8.37
N PRO A 54 12.68 -6.66 8.40
CA PRO A 54 13.75 -7.64 8.20
C PRO A 54 14.19 -7.76 6.73
N ASP A 55 15.45 -8.14 6.50
CA ASP A 55 16.02 -8.28 5.14
C ASP A 55 15.21 -9.22 4.22
N PHE A 56 14.63 -10.30 4.75
CA PHE A 56 13.80 -11.21 3.95
C PHE A 56 12.52 -10.54 3.42
N LEU A 57 11.96 -9.57 4.16
CA LEU A 57 10.78 -8.83 3.72
C LEU A 57 11.16 -7.83 2.61
N ILE A 58 12.38 -7.30 2.65
CA ILE A 58 12.92 -6.46 1.58
C ILE A 58 13.05 -7.27 0.28
N ASP A 59 13.59 -8.48 0.37
CA ASP A 59 13.70 -9.40 -0.79
C ASP A 59 12.32 -9.74 -1.36
N ASP A 60 11.37 -10.09 -0.49
CA ASP A 60 9.98 -10.36 -0.87
C ASP A 60 9.32 -9.17 -1.60
N CYS A 61 9.54 -7.95 -1.11
CA CYS A 61 8.96 -6.74 -1.70
C CYS A 61 9.61 -6.35 -3.02
N THR A 62 10.85 -6.75 -3.29
CA THR A 62 11.62 -6.35 -4.48
C THR A 62 11.72 -7.46 -5.54
N THR A 63 11.28 -8.67 -5.22
CA THR A 63 11.20 -9.82 -6.12
C THR A 63 9.75 -10.16 -6.46
N LYS A 64 9.57 -11.04 -7.47
CA LYS A 64 8.23 -11.52 -7.82
C LYS A 64 7.82 -12.59 -6.82
N GLN A 65 6.85 -12.29 -5.99
CA GLN A 65 6.28 -13.22 -5.02
C GLN A 65 4.86 -13.62 -5.40
N ARG A 66 4.39 -14.77 -4.89
CA ARG A 66 2.95 -15.12 -4.91
C ARG A 66 2.18 -14.25 -3.91
N PRO A 67 0.86 -14.07 -4.05
CA PRO A 67 0.06 -13.46 -2.99
C PRO A 67 0.28 -14.20 -1.66
N LYS A 68 0.54 -13.46 -0.59
CA LYS A 68 0.75 -14.00 0.76
C LYS A 68 0.57 -12.92 1.82
N ILE A 69 0.38 -13.36 3.07
CA ILE A 69 0.37 -12.52 4.26
C ILE A 69 1.37 -13.13 5.23
N ASP A 70 2.31 -12.32 5.71
CA ASP A 70 3.33 -12.73 6.67
C ASP A 70 3.32 -11.76 7.86
N ASP A 71 3.39 -12.31 9.08
CA ASP A 71 3.45 -11.58 10.34
C ASP A 71 4.89 -11.62 10.88
N TYR A 72 5.47 -10.44 11.13
CA TYR A 72 6.84 -10.25 11.58
C TYR A 72 6.93 -9.63 12.98
N GLU A 73 5.89 -9.80 13.80
CA GLU A 73 5.72 -9.26 15.17
C GLU A 73 5.60 -7.72 15.24
N SER A 74 6.52 -6.98 14.62
CA SER A 74 6.52 -5.51 14.54
C SER A 74 5.61 -4.99 13.42
N VAL A 75 5.53 -5.74 12.33
CA VAL A 75 4.80 -5.37 11.11
C VAL A 75 4.14 -6.58 10.48
N VAL A 76 3.05 -6.34 9.76
CA VAL A 76 2.45 -7.32 8.87
C VAL A 76 2.70 -6.91 7.43
N SER A 77 3.10 -7.87 6.60
CA SER A 77 3.24 -7.70 5.16
C SER A 77 2.15 -8.46 4.42
N VAL A 78 1.57 -7.82 3.42
CA VAL A 78 0.65 -8.42 2.46
C VAL A 78 1.19 -8.17 1.07
N ILE A 79 1.42 -9.24 0.34
CA ILE A 79 1.71 -9.20 -1.08
C ILE A 79 0.42 -9.56 -1.80
N PHE A 80 -0.07 -8.66 -2.66
CA PHE A 80 -1.27 -8.88 -3.45
C PHE A 80 -1.00 -8.61 -4.93
N LYS A 81 -1.89 -9.10 -5.81
CA LYS A 81 -1.71 -9.03 -7.27
C LYS A 81 -2.85 -8.29 -7.92
N GLN A 82 -2.63 -7.06 -8.37
CA GLN A 82 -3.60 -6.45 -9.27
C GLN A 82 -3.50 -7.10 -10.64
N LEU A 83 -4.65 -7.44 -11.24
CA LEU A 83 -4.70 -7.84 -12.64
C LEU A 83 -4.86 -6.59 -13.51
N SER A 84 -4.13 -6.53 -14.61
CA SER A 84 -4.37 -5.54 -15.64
C SER A 84 -4.36 -6.19 -17.02
N ARG A 85 -5.27 -5.74 -17.88
CA ARG A 85 -5.37 -6.19 -19.27
C ARG A 85 -5.14 -4.98 -20.17
N ASN A 86 -4.07 -5.03 -20.96
CA ASN A 86 -3.90 -4.11 -22.09
C ASN A 86 -4.00 -4.94 -23.38
N THR A 87 -2.89 -5.50 -23.86
CA THR A 87 -2.89 -6.48 -24.96
C THR A 87 -2.91 -7.93 -24.47
N ALA A 88 -2.33 -8.19 -23.30
CA ALA A 88 -2.34 -9.48 -22.62
C ALA A 88 -2.63 -9.27 -21.14
N LEU A 89 -3.13 -10.32 -20.48
CA LEU A 89 -3.33 -10.32 -19.03
C LEU A 89 -1.98 -10.27 -18.33
N LYS A 90 -1.82 -9.32 -17.41
CA LYS A 90 -0.62 -9.12 -16.59
C LYS A 90 -0.99 -9.04 -15.12
N THR A 91 -0.05 -9.46 -14.27
CA THR A 91 -0.16 -9.33 -12.82
C THR A 91 0.84 -8.30 -12.32
N ASN A 92 0.38 -7.32 -11.57
CA ASN A 92 1.21 -6.31 -10.93
C ASN A 92 1.22 -6.54 -9.43
N GLN A 93 2.40 -6.54 -8.83
CA GLN A 93 2.56 -6.73 -7.39
C GLN A 93 2.27 -5.42 -6.65
N LEU A 94 1.36 -5.48 -5.68
CA LEU A 94 1.22 -4.49 -4.63
C LEU A 94 1.81 -5.09 -3.36
N ASN A 95 2.80 -4.41 -2.77
CA ASN A 95 3.21 -4.71 -1.41
C ASN A 95 2.49 -3.75 -0.45
N ILE A 96 1.92 -4.28 0.61
CA ILE A 96 1.30 -3.52 1.71
C ILE A 96 2.03 -3.93 2.97
N ILE A 97 2.64 -2.98 3.65
CA ILE A 97 3.33 -3.19 4.93
C ILE A 97 2.64 -2.27 5.93
N PHE A 98 2.25 -2.78 7.08
CA PHE A 98 1.54 -1.95 8.06
C PHE A 98 1.91 -2.31 9.48
N GLY A 99 1.90 -1.28 10.32
CA GLY A 99 2.06 -1.37 11.76
C GLY A 99 0.81 -0.84 12.49
N PRO A 100 0.95 -0.44 13.76
CA PRO A 100 -0.20 -0.02 14.59
C PRO A 100 -0.97 1.19 14.04
N ASN A 101 -0.27 2.13 13.41
CA ASN A 101 -0.75 3.46 13.06
C ASN A 101 -0.36 3.87 11.63
N TYR A 102 0.22 2.98 10.83
CA TYR A 102 0.62 3.33 9.47
C TYR A 102 0.36 2.22 8.46
N VAL A 103 0.19 2.63 7.21
CA VAL A 103 0.17 1.77 6.02
C VAL A 103 1.23 2.28 5.05
N LEU A 104 2.08 1.39 4.55
CA LEU A 104 3.03 1.64 3.47
C LEU A 104 2.64 0.75 2.29
N THR A 105 2.33 1.39 1.16
CA THR A 105 1.98 0.70 -0.09
C THR A 105 3.05 0.92 -1.14
N ILE A 106 3.48 -0.12 -1.84
CA ILE A 106 4.48 -0.06 -2.90
C ILE A 106 3.94 -0.72 -4.16
N PHE A 107 3.90 0.06 -5.24
CA PHE A 107 3.49 -0.39 -6.56
C PHE A 107 4.58 -0.01 -7.58
N PHE A 108 5.18 -1.00 -8.26
CA PHE A 108 6.27 -0.76 -9.21
C PHE A 108 5.79 -0.14 -10.52
N GLU A 109 4.53 -0.33 -10.87
CA GLU A 109 3.92 0.28 -12.06
C GLU A 109 3.24 1.60 -11.71
N LYS A 110 2.81 2.37 -12.71
CA LYS A 110 1.91 3.50 -12.46
C LYS A 110 0.52 2.97 -12.15
N THR A 111 -0.14 3.53 -11.13
CA THR A 111 -1.51 3.18 -10.77
C THR A 111 -2.23 4.37 -10.15
N GLU A 112 -3.53 4.48 -10.45
CA GLU A 112 -4.44 5.46 -9.80
C GLU A 112 -5.25 4.83 -8.67
N LEU A 113 -5.17 3.50 -8.50
CA LEU A 113 -5.96 2.72 -7.54
C LEU A 113 -5.87 3.31 -6.12
N VAL A 114 -4.64 3.53 -5.65
CA VAL A 114 -4.38 4.06 -4.30
C VAL A 114 -4.95 5.47 -4.11
N ALA A 115 -4.75 6.35 -5.10
CA ALA A 115 -5.29 7.70 -5.04
C ALA A 115 -6.83 7.73 -5.07
N ALA A 116 -7.45 6.81 -5.83
CA ALA A 116 -8.91 6.66 -5.86
C ALA A 116 -9.46 6.18 -4.51
N ILE A 117 -8.79 5.21 -3.87
CA ILE A 117 -9.15 4.73 -2.53
C ILE A 117 -9.03 5.85 -1.50
N ALA A 118 -7.94 6.64 -1.52
CA ALA A 118 -7.78 7.77 -0.60
C ALA A 118 -8.97 8.75 -0.68
N LYS A 119 -9.44 9.09 -1.89
CA LYS A 119 -10.64 9.93 -2.09
C LYS A 119 -11.93 9.27 -1.59
N GLN A 120 -12.05 7.95 -1.66
CA GLN A 120 -13.21 7.23 -1.10
C GLN A 120 -13.18 7.20 0.43
N LEU A 121 -12.00 7.06 1.03
CA LEU A 121 -11.80 7.10 2.47
C LEU A 121 -12.10 8.49 3.05
N GLU A 122 -11.83 9.56 2.31
CA GLU A 122 -12.20 10.94 2.67
C GLU A 122 -13.72 11.07 2.95
N LYS A 123 -14.54 10.45 2.10
CA LYS A 123 -16.01 10.44 2.26
C LYS A 123 -16.47 9.63 3.49
N ASN A 124 -15.60 8.80 4.05
CA ASN A 124 -15.88 7.87 5.13
C ASN A 124 -14.98 8.10 6.37
N LEU A 125 -14.45 9.33 6.54
CA LEU A 125 -13.54 9.69 7.63
C LEU A 125 -13.97 9.21 9.05
N PRO A 126 -15.26 9.29 9.46
CA PRO A 126 -15.68 8.79 10.77
C PRO A 126 -15.39 7.29 10.95
N ARG A 127 -15.54 6.50 9.88
CA ARG A 127 -15.30 5.05 9.90
C ARG A 127 -13.81 4.74 9.85
N VAL A 128 -13.03 5.51 9.10
CA VAL A 128 -11.57 5.45 9.12
C VAL A 128 -11.03 5.69 10.54
N LYS A 129 -11.50 6.74 11.22
CA LYS A 129 -11.08 7.04 12.62
C LYS A 129 -11.43 5.92 13.59
N LYS A 130 -12.56 5.24 13.39
CA LYS A 130 -13.00 4.14 14.26
C LYS A 130 -12.23 2.85 14.03
N MET A 131 -11.90 2.53 12.78
CA MET A 131 -11.34 1.23 12.39
C MET A 131 -9.83 1.26 12.09
N GLY A 132 -9.26 2.45 11.89
CA GLY A 132 -7.83 2.67 11.73
C GLY A 132 -7.24 1.99 10.49
N VAL A 133 -6.01 1.51 10.64
CA VAL A 133 -5.19 0.80 9.64
C VAL A 133 -5.97 -0.30 8.93
N SER A 134 -6.73 -1.11 9.68
CA SER A 134 -7.48 -2.25 9.14
C SER A 134 -8.49 -1.83 8.05
N TYR A 135 -9.08 -0.64 8.17
CA TYR A 135 -10.07 -0.15 7.20
C TYR A 135 -9.43 0.35 5.92
N VAL A 136 -8.24 0.96 6.02
CA VAL A 136 -7.45 1.34 4.84
C VAL A 136 -7.06 0.08 4.05
N ILE A 137 -6.55 -0.94 4.74
CA ILE A 137 -6.17 -2.21 4.11
C ILE A 137 -7.39 -2.91 3.49
N TYR A 138 -8.52 -2.96 4.21
CA TYR A 138 -9.77 -3.48 3.69
C TYR A 138 -10.13 -2.82 2.35
N HIS A 139 -10.17 -1.50 2.29
CA HIS A 139 -10.51 -0.77 1.06
C HIS A 139 -9.51 -1.00 -0.08
N ILE A 140 -8.22 -1.16 0.24
CA ILE A 140 -7.21 -1.51 -0.77
C ILE A 140 -7.47 -2.89 -1.35
N LEU A 141 -7.69 -3.89 -0.50
CA LEU A 141 -7.92 -5.27 -0.95
C LEU A 141 -9.26 -5.42 -1.68
N ASP A 142 -10.32 -4.80 -1.17
CA ASP A 142 -11.66 -4.76 -1.77
C ASP A 142 -11.60 -4.20 -3.20
N ALA A 143 -10.94 -3.06 -3.38
CA ALA A 143 -10.80 -2.45 -4.70
C ALA A 143 -9.98 -3.31 -5.69
N ILE A 144 -9.03 -4.11 -5.21
CA ILE A 144 -8.28 -5.04 -6.07
C ILE A 144 -9.13 -6.26 -6.41
N VAL A 145 -9.87 -6.82 -5.45
CA VAL A 145 -10.78 -7.94 -5.69
C VAL A 145 -11.87 -7.51 -6.68
N ASP A 146 -12.44 -6.32 -6.52
CA ASP A 146 -13.40 -5.74 -7.45
C ASP A 146 -12.86 -5.63 -8.87
N SER A 147 -11.56 -5.34 -9.00
CA SER A 147 -10.90 -5.27 -10.32
C SER A 147 -10.84 -6.61 -11.04
N TYR A 148 -11.06 -7.74 -10.35
CA TYR A 148 -11.09 -9.06 -10.96
C TYR A 148 -12.43 -9.40 -11.59
N HIS A 149 -13.55 -8.79 -11.15
CA HIS A 149 -14.89 -9.14 -11.63
C HIS A 149 -15.01 -9.11 -13.16
N PRO A 150 -14.64 -8.02 -13.87
CA PRO A 150 -14.75 -7.98 -15.32
C PRO A 150 -13.92 -9.06 -16.03
N LEU A 151 -12.83 -9.53 -15.40
CA LEU A 151 -11.96 -10.56 -15.95
C LEU A 151 -12.46 -11.97 -15.64
N ALA A 152 -13.12 -12.15 -14.51
CA ALA A 152 -13.76 -13.41 -14.15
C ALA A 152 -14.98 -13.66 -15.04
N ASP A 153 -15.79 -12.63 -15.30
CA ASP A 153 -16.96 -12.70 -16.18
C ASP A 153 -16.59 -13.12 -17.63
N GLU A 154 -15.34 -12.90 -18.07
CA GLU A 154 -14.84 -13.37 -19.39
C GLU A 154 -14.56 -14.88 -19.43
N LEU A 155 -14.45 -15.53 -18.27
CA LEU A 155 -14.11 -16.95 -18.14
C LEU A 155 -15.34 -17.85 -17.91
N ASP A 156 -16.48 -17.25 -17.57
CA ASP A 156 -17.79 -17.92 -17.41
C ASP A 156 -18.52 -18.07 -18.76
#